data_AF-A0A520PPM0-F1
#
_entry.id   AF-A0A520PPM0-F1
#
_cell.length_a   1.000
_cell.length_b   1.000
_cell.length_c   1.000
_cell.angle_alpha   90.00
_cell.angle_beta   90.00
_cell.angle_gamma   90.00
#
_symmetry.space_group_name_H-M   'P 1'
#
loop_
_entity.id
_entity.type
_entity.pdbx_description
1 polymer ?
#
loop_
_entity_poly.entity_id
_entity_poly.type
_entity_poly.pdbx_seq_one_letter_code
_entity_poly.pdbx_strand_id
1 'polypeptide(L)'
;MADKEPKENQKTPNVNFISFQKQLRGIVKDVKEHNKKTGLKKIFGSKTENLHVNGSILQKDIPDNKEISKYVKQLDKEPNNVESRLMLVNTVLNARKDHSLSTHLNLMLQAALPVYLGDITPTIIQIVVHTYRSYLECLGNIHKQNMMAIKSTALKNVNMKGIDVNDEKTEDTHVKDSESIKTEIKIAESLIENCDSVIQSVKTKMTATLSHEEIEELTAEGKASSSMFGGSEEKVNPNKQNLIIGKAVQAIEILKQIPLLQGAGLDLAKQLGRIDSKLTYPLVMEGRIQMQALKYQLLRIESGDRIARDNMAPVYNLALVAYRKALKLTSKSTPKKADLPVLTEFGNMTHYGYIHRDLMRFTEEGVKTLVKLGKDSVDAAVTVDESFVPLQKRLESSMTQLFQNETQANSKVRFN
;
A
#
# COMPACT_ATOMS: atom_id res chain seq x y z
N MET A 1 19.66 -1.11 12.90
CA MET A 1 18.59 -0.29 13.47
C MET A 1 17.30 -1.05 13.26
N ALA A 2 16.74 -1.57 14.35
CA ALA A 2 15.74 -2.64 14.36
C ALA A 2 14.35 -2.18 13.89
N ASP A 3 13.77 -2.90 12.93
CA ASP A 3 12.49 -3.64 12.96
C ASP A 3 11.35 -3.15 13.86
N LYS A 4 11.18 -1.85 14.06
CA LYS A 4 9.93 -1.35 14.64
C LYS A 4 8.90 -1.25 13.53
N GLU A 5 7.99 -2.23 13.49
CA GLU A 5 6.79 -2.12 12.65
C GLU A 5 6.13 -0.75 12.91
N PRO A 6 5.69 -0.05 11.85
CA PRO A 6 4.96 1.20 12.02
C PRO A 6 3.74 0.97 12.93
N LYS A 7 3.56 1.88 13.89
CA LYS A 7 2.49 1.81 14.88
C LYS A 7 1.22 2.45 14.35
N GLU A 8 0.11 1.91 14.80
CA GLU A 8 -1.20 2.40 14.42
C GLU A 8 -1.74 3.37 15.48
N ASN A 9 -2.39 4.44 15.04
CA ASN A 9 -3.10 5.32 15.94
C ASN A 9 -4.48 4.71 16.25
N GLN A 10 -4.65 4.25 17.49
CA GLN A 10 -5.90 3.63 17.94
C GLN A 10 -7.10 4.59 17.95
N LYS A 11 -6.86 5.91 17.91
CA LYS A 11 -7.91 6.92 17.84
C LYS A 11 -8.44 7.15 16.42
N THR A 12 -7.73 6.67 15.40
CA THR A 12 -8.16 6.78 14.00
C THR A 12 -8.21 5.39 13.34
N PRO A 13 -9.04 4.47 13.88
CA PRO A 13 -9.06 3.07 13.47
C PRO A 13 -9.59 2.86 12.04
N ASN A 14 -10.44 3.73 11.52
CA ASN A 14 -11.10 3.53 10.22
C ASN A 14 -10.21 3.92 9.03
N VAL A 15 -9.11 4.63 9.27
CA VAL A 15 -8.11 4.98 8.24
C VAL A 15 -6.78 4.25 8.47
N ASN A 16 -6.84 3.13 9.16
CA ASN A 16 -5.67 2.38 9.57
C ASN A 16 -5.32 1.26 8.57
N PHE A 17 -4.68 1.64 7.47
CA PHE A 17 -4.40 0.70 6.39
C PHE A 17 -3.41 -0.40 6.74
N ILE A 18 -2.56 -0.24 7.75
CA ILE A 18 -1.68 -1.32 8.19
C ILE A 18 -2.52 -2.49 8.73
N SER A 19 -3.59 -2.18 9.47
CA SER A 19 -4.51 -3.17 10.03
C SER A 19 -5.28 -3.87 8.92
N PHE A 20 -5.79 -3.11 7.93
CA PHE A 20 -6.48 -3.69 6.79
C PHE A 20 -5.56 -4.59 5.94
N GLN A 21 -4.30 -4.21 5.74
CA GLN A 21 -3.30 -5.07 5.09
C GLN A 21 -3.03 -6.35 5.89
N LYS A 22 -2.96 -6.26 7.23
CA LYS A 22 -2.79 -7.44 8.11
C LYS A 22 -4.01 -8.37 8.00
N GLN A 23 -5.23 -7.82 8.00
CA GLN A 23 -6.47 -8.57 7.80
C GLN A 23 -6.48 -9.27 6.44
N LEU A 24 -6.15 -8.57 5.35
CA LEU A 24 -6.06 -9.15 4.01
C LEU A 24 -5.06 -10.31 3.96
N ARG A 25 -3.87 -10.15 4.53
CA ARG A 25 -2.88 -11.25 4.60
C ARG A 25 -3.38 -12.44 5.42
N GLY A 26 -4.15 -12.20 6.49
CA GLY A 26 -4.84 -13.25 7.24
C GLY A 26 -5.82 -14.02 6.36
N ILE A 27 -6.70 -13.32 5.65
CA ILE A 27 -7.68 -13.92 4.73
C ILE A 27 -6.97 -14.72 3.62
N VAL A 28 -5.90 -14.18 3.04
CA VAL A 28 -5.08 -14.87 2.02
C VAL A 28 -4.50 -16.17 2.54
N LYS A 29 -4.01 -16.18 3.78
CA LYS A 29 -3.51 -17.39 4.43
C LYS A 29 -4.63 -18.42 4.56
N ASP A 30 -5.81 -18.02 5.02
CA ASP A 30 -6.96 -18.91 5.18
C ASP A 30 -7.45 -19.47 3.83
N VAL A 31 -7.44 -18.65 2.77
CA VAL A 31 -7.74 -19.06 1.40
C VAL A 31 -6.73 -20.10 0.90
N LYS A 32 -5.43 -19.87 1.09
CA LYS A 32 -4.37 -20.82 0.70
C LYS A 32 -4.48 -22.13 1.48
N GLU A 33 -4.86 -22.08 2.76
CA GLU A 33 -5.10 -23.27 3.57
C GLU A 33 -6.37 -24.03 3.13
N HIS A 34 -7.42 -23.31 2.73
CA HIS A 34 -8.61 -23.91 2.16
C HIS A 34 -8.29 -24.72 0.90
N ASN A 35 -7.47 -24.17 0.00
CA ASN A 35 -7.11 -24.85 -1.26
C ASN A 35 -6.25 -26.10 -1.08
N LYS A 36 -5.47 -26.18 0.02
CA LYS A 36 -4.68 -27.38 0.36
C LYS A 36 -5.51 -28.57 0.85
N LYS A 37 -6.80 -28.38 1.16
CA LYS A 37 -7.67 -29.45 1.64
C LYS A 37 -8.01 -30.41 0.49
N THR A 38 -7.75 -31.70 0.70
CA THR A 38 -8.04 -32.78 -0.26
C THR A 38 -9.17 -33.71 0.22
N GLY A 39 -9.87 -34.34 -0.73
CA GLY A 39 -10.85 -35.41 -0.48
C GLY A 39 -12.02 -35.01 0.43
N LEU A 40 -12.39 -35.89 1.36
CA LEU A 40 -13.50 -35.73 2.30
C LEU A 40 -13.42 -34.44 3.14
N LYS A 41 -12.22 -33.90 3.42
CA LYS A 41 -12.06 -32.64 4.18
C LYS A 41 -12.52 -31.40 3.40
N LYS A 42 -12.61 -31.48 2.07
CA LYS A 42 -13.16 -30.44 1.19
C LYS A 42 -14.69 -30.58 1.05
N ILE A 43 -15.21 -31.81 1.16
CA ILE A 43 -16.63 -32.16 1.03
C ILE A 43 -17.40 -31.97 2.34
N PHE A 44 -16.78 -32.29 3.48
CA PHE A 44 -17.39 -32.20 4.82
C PHE A 44 -17.18 -30.85 5.51
N GLY A 45 -16.75 -29.83 4.77
CA GLY A 45 -16.65 -28.45 5.25
C GLY A 45 -15.91 -28.33 6.58
N SER A 46 -14.60 -28.12 6.56
CA SER A 46 -13.98 -27.53 7.76
C SER A 46 -14.73 -26.24 8.06
N LYS A 47 -15.26 -26.06 9.26
CA LYS A 47 -15.85 -24.79 9.72
C LYS A 47 -14.88 -23.66 9.36
N THR A 48 -15.16 -22.92 8.30
CA THR A 48 -14.40 -21.76 7.87
C THR A 48 -14.76 -20.64 8.84
N GLU A 49 -14.01 -20.49 9.92
CA GLU A 49 -14.24 -19.43 10.91
C GLU A 49 -14.06 -18.02 10.31
N ASN A 50 -13.41 -17.90 9.15
CA ASN A 50 -13.29 -16.65 8.41
C ASN A 50 -14.26 -16.57 7.21
N LEU A 51 -15.34 -15.80 7.38
CA LEU A 51 -16.40 -15.60 6.39
C LEU A 51 -15.95 -14.82 5.14
N HIS A 52 -14.76 -14.20 5.18
CA HIS A 52 -14.20 -13.54 4.00
C HIS A 52 -13.70 -14.55 2.96
N VAL A 53 -13.34 -15.76 3.36
CA VAL A 53 -12.77 -16.80 2.47
C VAL A 53 -13.72 -17.10 1.32
N ASN A 54 -14.97 -17.42 1.62
CA ASN A 54 -16.00 -17.72 0.62
C ASN A 54 -16.94 -16.53 0.32
N GLY A 55 -16.65 -15.35 0.88
CA GLY A 55 -17.47 -14.15 0.67
C GLY A 55 -18.81 -14.14 1.40
N SER A 56 -19.12 -15.16 2.21
CA SER A 56 -20.38 -15.24 2.98
C SER A 56 -20.57 -14.08 3.96
N ILE A 57 -19.50 -13.35 4.30
CA ILE A 57 -19.62 -12.10 5.06
C ILE A 57 -20.56 -11.10 4.38
N LEU A 58 -20.49 -10.96 3.04
CA LEU A 58 -21.36 -10.05 2.29
C LEU A 58 -22.80 -10.57 2.15
N GLN A 59 -22.98 -11.90 2.24
CA GLN A 59 -24.32 -12.49 2.30
C GLN A 59 -25.01 -12.22 3.64
N LYS A 60 -24.24 -12.14 4.74
CA LYS A 60 -24.80 -11.70 6.03
C LYS A 60 -25.25 -10.25 5.99
N ASP A 61 -24.50 -9.40 5.29
CA ASP A 61 -24.82 -7.97 5.14
C ASP A 61 -26.06 -7.73 4.26
N ILE A 62 -26.36 -8.66 3.34
CA ILE A 62 -27.50 -8.62 2.42
C ILE A 62 -28.17 -10.00 2.35
N PRO A 63 -29.01 -10.34 3.35
CA PRO A 63 -29.71 -11.62 3.37
C PRO A 63 -30.67 -11.77 2.19
N ASP A 64 -31.04 -13.01 1.88
CA ASP A 64 -32.08 -13.38 0.90
C ASP A 64 -31.81 -13.04 -0.59
N ASN A 65 -30.63 -12.51 -0.93
CA ASN A 65 -30.24 -12.31 -2.32
C ASN A 65 -29.73 -13.63 -2.95
N LYS A 66 -30.47 -14.13 -3.96
CA LYS A 66 -30.17 -15.39 -4.65
C LYS A 66 -28.88 -15.35 -5.47
N GLU A 67 -28.53 -14.21 -6.07
CA GLU A 67 -27.29 -14.05 -6.84
C GLU A 67 -26.07 -14.06 -5.93
N ILE A 68 -26.12 -13.32 -4.82
CA ILE A 68 -25.08 -13.35 -3.78
C ILE A 68 -24.88 -14.78 -3.28
N SER A 69 -25.97 -15.48 -2.97
CA SER A 69 -25.93 -16.88 -2.53
C SER A 69 -25.29 -17.82 -3.57
N LYS A 70 -25.50 -17.56 -4.86
CA LYS A 70 -24.87 -18.32 -5.96
C LYS A 70 -23.36 -18.11 -5.97
N TYR A 71 -22.88 -16.87 -5.91
CA TYR A 71 -21.45 -16.57 -5.93
C TYR A 71 -20.74 -17.08 -4.67
N VAL A 72 -21.36 -16.95 -3.48
CA VAL A 72 -20.82 -17.52 -2.25
C VAL A 72 -20.65 -19.04 -2.36
N LYS A 73 -21.63 -19.76 -2.92
CA LYS A 73 -21.49 -21.22 -3.17
C LYS A 73 -20.38 -21.57 -4.16
N GLN A 74 -20.10 -20.71 -5.14
CA GLN A 74 -18.97 -20.91 -6.05
C GLN A 74 -17.65 -20.70 -5.32
N LEU A 75 -17.53 -19.63 -4.54
CA LEU A 75 -16.33 -19.32 -3.75
C LEU A 75 -16.09 -20.30 -2.59
N ASP A 76 -17.14 -20.95 -2.08
CA ASP A 76 -17.00 -22.02 -1.11
C ASP A 76 -16.27 -23.24 -1.70
N LYS A 77 -16.52 -23.54 -2.98
CA LYS A 77 -15.83 -24.61 -3.71
C LYS A 77 -14.42 -24.18 -4.15
N GLU A 78 -14.31 -22.95 -4.63
CA GLU A 78 -13.10 -22.37 -5.20
C GLU A 78 -12.89 -20.92 -4.74
N PRO A 79 -12.27 -20.70 -3.56
CA PRO A 79 -12.07 -19.36 -3.05
C PRO A 79 -11.17 -18.47 -3.92
N ASN A 80 -10.33 -19.06 -4.78
CA ASN A 80 -9.49 -18.27 -5.69
C ASN A 80 -10.24 -17.78 -6.93
N ASN A 81 -11.51 -18.14 -7.11
CA ASN A 81 -12.25 -17.76 -8.30
C ASN A 81 -12.45 -16.23 -8.36
N VAL A 82 -11.62 -15.56 -9.16
CA VAL A 82 -11.59 -14.10 -9.30
C VAL A 82 -12.92 -13.59 -9.85
N GLU A 83 -13.46 -14.25 -10.88
CA GLU A 83 -14.71 -13.83 -11.52
C GLU A 83 -15.88 -13.85 -10.54
N SER A 84 -16.11 -14.99 -9.85
CA SER A 84 -17.15 -15.11 -8.83
C SER A 84 -17.00 -14.06 -7.72
N ARG A 85 -15.76 -13.72 -7.34
CA ARG A 85 -15.49 -12.72 -6.31
C ARG A 85 -15.82 -11.30 -6.78
N LEU A 86 -15.42 -10.93 -8.00
CA LEU A 86 -15.75 -9.63 -8.57
C LEU A 86 -17.26 -9.48 -8.81
N MET A 87 -17.92 -10.53 -9.27
CA MET A 87 -19.37 -10.54 -9.45
C MET A 87 -20.10 -10.44 -8.11
N LEU A 88 -19.63 -11.13 -7.07
CA LEU A 88 -20.15 -10.95 -5.70
C LEU A 88 -20.06 -9.49 -5.24
N VAL A 89 -18.87 -8.87 -5.37
CA VAL A 89 -18.65 -7.47 -4.99
C VAL A 89 -19.59 -6.54 -5.75
N ASN A 90 -19.69 -6.70 -7.08
CA ASN A 90 -20.56 -5.87 -7.92
C ASN A 90 -22.05 -6.05 -7.60
N THR A 91 -22.51 -7.29 -7.40
CA THR A 91 -23.91 -7.57 -7.02
C THR A 91 -24.25 -6.92 -5.67
N VAL A 92 -23.35 -6.99 -4.69
CA VAL A 92 -23.54 -6.38 -3.37
C VAL A 92 -23.57 -4.86 -3.49
N LEU A 93 -22.63 -4.24 -4.22
CA LEU A 93 -22.62 -2.79 -4.49
C LEU A 93 -23.90 -2.28 -5.15
N ASN A 94 -24.51 -3.09 -6.01
CA ASN A 94 -25.72 -2.71 -6.76
C ASN A 94 -27.03 -3.05 -6.01
N ALA A 95 -26.97 -3.82 -4.92
CA ALA A 95 -28.16 -4.30 -4.22
C ALA A 95 -28.88 -3.20 -3.44
N ARG A 96 -28.16 -2.20 -2.91
CA ARG A 96 -28.73 -0.99 -2.28
C ARG A 96 -27.75 0.17 -2.40
N LYS A 97 -28.25 1.41 -2.25
CA LYS A 97 -27.40 2.61 -2.28
C LYS A 97 -26.73 2.90 -0.94
N ASP A 98 -27.43 2.59 0.15
CA ASP A 98 -27.00 2.91 1.52
C ASP A 98 -26.57 1.62 2.22
N HIS A 99 -25.27 1.33 2.24
CA HIS A 99 -24.71 0.25 3.05
C HIS A 99 -24.08 0.80 4.34
N SER A 100 -24.01 -0.04 5.37
CA SER A 100 -23.24 0.24 6.58
C SER A 100 -21.76 0.44 6.27
N LEU A 101 -21.05 1.16 7.15
CA LEU A 101 -19.60 1.31 7.07
C LEU A 101 -18.88 -0.05 7.07
N SER A 102 -19.38 -1.00 7.88
CA SER A 102 -18.87 -2.38 7.96
C SER A 102 -19.04 -3.13 6.64
N THR A 103 -20.19 -2.99 5.96
CA THR A 103 -20.41 -3.59 4.64
C THR A 103 -19.44 -2.99 3.61
N HIS A 104 -19.22 -1.68 3.62
CA HIS A 104 -18.25 -1.03 2.73
C HIS A 104 -16.81 -1.51 2.99
N LEU A 105 -16.42 -1.70 4.25
CA LEU A 105 -15.15 -2.31 4.61
C LEU A 105 -15.05 -3.73 4.05
N ASN A 106 -16.09 -4.55 4.23
CA ASN A 106 -16.13 -5.91 3.70
C ASN A 106 -16.02 -5.94 2.17
N LEU A 107 -16.73 -5.06 1.47
CA LEU A 107 -16.65 -4.90 0.01
C LEU A 107 -15.23 -4.56 -0.44
N MET A 108 -14.59 -3.60 0.22
CA MET A 108 -13.22 -3.18 -0.06
C MET A 108 -12.21 -4.33 0.13
N LEU A 109 -12.35 -5.10 1.22
CA LEU A 109 -11.49 -6.25 1.48
C LEU A 109 -11.70 -7.38 0.47
N GLN A 110 -12.96 -7.66 0.10
CA GLN A 110 -13.31 -8.66 -0.91
C GLN A 110 -12.77 -8.31 -2.29
N ALA A 111 -12.87 -7.03 -2.68
CA ALA A 111 -12.33 -6.52 -3.93
C ALA A 111 -10.79 -6.60 -3.99
N ALA A 112 -10.11 -6.35 -2.86
CA ALA A 112 -8.65 -6.35 -2.80
C ALA A 112 -8.03 -7.76 -2.77
N LEU A 113 -8.82 -8.79 -2.41
CA LEU A 113 -8.28 -10.13 -2.20
C LEU A 113 -7.60 -10.76 -3.43
N PRO A 114 -8.15 -10.66 -4.66
CA PRO A 114 -7.46 -11.17 -5.86
C PRO A 114 -6.06 -10.58 -6.04
N VAL A 115 -5.89 -9.28 -5.79
CA VAL A 115 -4.58 -8.60 -5.90
C VAL A 115 -3.55 -9.22 -4.94
N TYR A 116 -3.98 -9.53 -3.71
CA TYR A 116 -3.13 -10.18 -2.72
C TYR A 116 -2.87 -11.66 -2.99
N LEU A 117 -3.73 -12.31 -3.77
CA LEU A 117 -3.54 -13.69 -4.23
C LEU A 117 -2.58 -13.77 -5.42
N GLY A 118 -2.43 -12.68 -6.17
CA GLY A 118 -1.49 -12.58 -7.30
C GLY A 118 -2.14 -12.15 -8.62
N ASP A 119 -3.47 -11.99 -8.64
CA ASP A 119 -4.22 -11.62 -9.84
C ASP A 119 -4.43 -10.12 -9.92
N ILE A 120 -3.72 -9.49 -10.85
CA ILE A 120 -3.65 -8.04 -11.01
C ILE A 120 -4.02 -7.67 -12.45
N THR A 121 -5.22 -7.13 -12.61
CA THR A 121 -5.73 -6.63 -13.89
C THR A 121 -6.26 -5.20 -13.74
N PRO A 122 -6.32 -4.42 -14.83
CA PRO A 122 -6.90 -3.06 -14.78
C PRO A 122 -8.33 -3.05 -14.21
N THR A 123 -9.13 -4.06 -14.51
CA THR A 123 -10.52 -4.20 -14.01
C THR A 123 -10.55 -4.45 -12.51
N ILE A 124 -9.71 -5.37 -12.00
CA ILE A 124 -9.62 -5.65 -10.56
C ILE A 124 -9.24 -4.38 -9.81
N ILE A 125 -8.19 -3.68 -10.27
CA ILE A 125 -7.73 -2.46 -9.60
C ILE A 125 -8.80 -1.37 -9.64
N GLN A 126 -9.52 -1.19 -10.75
CA GLN A 126 -10.63 -0.24 -10.79
C GLN A 126 -11.71 -0.57 -9.74
N ILE A 127 -12.12 -1.84 -9.62
CA ILE A 127 -13.10 -2.26 -8.61
C ILE A 127 -12.57 -2.01 -7.18
N VAL A 128 -11.28 -2.29 -6.93
CA VAL A 128 -10.64 -1.99 -5.64
C VAL A 128 -10.68 -0.49 -5.34
N VAL A 129 -10.33 0.36 -6.31
CA VAL A 129 -10.33 1.81 -6.09
C VAL A 129 -11.75 2.33 -5.90
N HIS A 130 -12.75 1.79 -6.61
CA HIS A 130 -14.15 2.15 -6.43
C HIS A 130 -14.69 1.78 -5.04
N THR A 131 -14.44 0.55 -4.59
CA THR A 131 -14.86 0.11 -3.24
C THR A 131 -14.10 0.85 -2.13
N TYR A 132 -12.81 1.13 -2.35
CA TYR A 132 -11.99 1.94 -1.46
C TYR A 132 -12.53 3.37 -1.31
N ARG A 133 -12.82 4.05 -2.44
CA ARG A 133 -13.43 5.38 -2.44
C ARG A 133 -14.78 5.37 -1.73
N SER A 134 -15.63 4.39 -2.05
CA SER A 134 -16.97 4.26 -1.46
C SER A 134 -16.91 4.07 0.06
N TYR A 135 -15.95 3.30 0.58
CA TYR A 135 -15.70 3.18 2.02
C TYR A 135 -15.32 4.52 2.66
N LEU A 136 -14.39 5.27 2.05
CA LEU A 136 -13.95 6.57 2.55
C LEU A 136 -15.08 7.63 2.51
N GLU A 137 -15.91 7.61 1.47
CA GLU A 137 -17.07 8.50 1.35
C GLU A 137 -18.12 8.20 2.42
N CYS A 138 -18.43 6.91 2.65
CA CYS A 138 -19.31 6.47 3.72
C CYS A 138 -18.79 6.91 5.10
N LEU A 139 -17.50 6.69 5.36
CA LEU A 139 -16.83 7.10 6.59
C LEU A 139 -16.96 8.61 6.82
N GLY A 140 -16.63 9.42 5.81
CA GLY A 140 -16.71 10.87 5.88
C GLY A 140 -18.14 11.37 6.16
N ASN A 141 -19.14 10.73 5.55
CA ASN A 141 -20.55 11.09 5.73
C ASN A 141 -21.06 10.77 7.15
N ILE A 142 -20.78 9.56 7.65
CA ILE A 142 -21.13 9.17 9.03
C ILE A 142 -20.48 10.12 10.03
N HIS A 143 -19.20 10.43 9.84
CA HIS A 143 -18.47 11.32 10.71
C HIS A 143 -18.97 12.77 10.70
N LYS A 144 -19.37 13.28 9.52
CA LYS A 144 -20.00 14.60 9.41
C LYS A 144 -21.34 14.64 10.18
N GLN A 145 -22.14 13.58 10.10
CA GLN A 145 -23.38 13.45 10.87
C GLN A 145 -23.12 13.39 12.38
N ASN A 146 -22.17 12.56 12.82
CA ASN A 146 -21.75 12.47 14.22
C ASN A 146 -21.27 13.83 14.76
N MET A 147 -20.51 14.59 13.98
CA MET A 147 -20.11 15.95 14.37
C MET A 147 -21.27 16.92 14.51
N MET A 148 -22.29 16.84 13.65
CA MET A 148 -23.50 17.67 13.76
C MET A 148 -24.28 17.31 15.04
N ALA A 149 -24.41 16.02 15.35
CA ALA A 149 -25.04 15.55 16.58
C ALA A 149 -24.31 16.06 17.83
N ILE A 150 -22.98 15.92 17.90
CA ILE A 150 -22.16 16.43 19.03
C ILE A 150 -22.36 17.93 19.24
N LYS A 151 -22.33 18.72 18.16
CA LYS A 151 -22.57 20.17 18.23
C LYS A 151 -23.99 20.48 18.70
N SER A 152 -24.99 19.74 18.23
CA SER A 152 -26.38 19.91 18.67
C SER A 152 -26.54 19.65 20.17
N THR A 153 -25.97 18.56 20.70
CA THR A 153 -26.01 18.25 22.14
C THR A 153 -25.32 19.31 23.00
N ALA A 154 -24.24 19.91 22.51
CA ALA A 154 -23.53 21.00 23.19
C ALA A 154 -24.35 22.31 23.23
N LEU A 155 -25.20 22.55 22.23
CA LEU A 155 -26.01 23.76 22.05
C LEU A 155 -27.37 23.70 22.76
N LYS A 156 -27.45 23.11 23.97
CA LYS A 156 -28.66 22.74 24.78
C LYS A 156 -29.93 23.64 24.75
N ASN A 157 -29.91 24.83 24.17
CA ASN A 157 -31.03 25.78 24.05
C ASN A 157 -31.51 26.08 22.61
N VAL A 158 -31.10 25.32 21.59
CA VAL A 158 -31.63 25.49 20.22
C VAL A 158 -32.70 24.45 19.94
N ASN A 159 -33.95 24.89 19.73
CA ASN A 159 -35.09 24.04 19.43
C ASN A 159 -34.93 23.40 18.03
N MET A 160 -34.44 22.16 17.97
CA MET A 160 -34.09 21.46 16.73
C MET A 160 -35.24 20.59 16.17
N LYS A 161 -36.50 20.87 16.51
CA LYS A 161 -37.70 20.10 16.08
C LYS A 161 -37.90 19.92 14.56
N GLY A 162 -37.02 20.44 13.71
CA GLY A 162 -37.04 20.29 12.26
C GLY A 162 -35.82 19.60 11.64
N ILE A 163 -34.85 19.13 12.43
CA ILE A 163 -33.69 18.39 11.91
C ILE A 163 -33.84 16.93 12.34
N ASP A 164 -34.27 16.10 11.40
CA ASP A 164 -34.34 14.65 11.53
C ASP A 164 -32.91 14.09 11.51
N VAL A 165 -32.27 14.04 12.68
CA VAL A 165 -31.02 13.30 12.86
C VAL A 165 -31.43 11.83 12.97
N ASN A 166 -31.49 11.13 11.84
CA ASN A 166 -31.78 9.70 11.81
C ASN A 166 -30.77 8.95 12.70
N ASP A 167 -31.20 8.54 13.89
CA ASP A 167 -30.40 7.81 14.88
C ASP A 167 -29.86 6.48 14.32
N GLU A 168 -30.52 5.89 13.30
CA GLU A 168 -30.12 4.63 12.67
C GLU A 168 -28.80 4.71 11.86
N LYS A 169 -28.28 5.91 11.53
CA LYS A 169 -27.01 6.06 10.79
C LYS A 169 -25.77 6.24 11.68
N THR A 170 -25.93 6.17 13.00
CA THR A 170 -24.82 6.33 13.97
C THR A 170 -24.12 5.00 14.31
N GLU A 171 -23.66 4.26 13.30
CA GLU A 171 -23.03 2.94 13.52
C GLU A 171 -21.58 3.02 14.01
N ASP A 172 -20.85 4.11 13.74
CA ASP A 172 -19.46 4.22 14.21
C ASP A 172 -19.40 4.58 15.70
N THR A 173 -19.35 3.53 16.53
CA THR A 173 -19.15 3.65 17.98
C THR A 173 -17.67 3.73 18.39
N HIS A 174 -16.73 3.59 17.44
CA HIS A 174 -15.31 3.47 17.72
C HIS A 174 -14.63 4.84 17.89
N VAL A 175 -15.16 5.91 17.29
CA VAL A 175 -14.60 7.26 17.39
C VAL A 175 -15.62 8.24 17.98
N LYS A 176 -15.40 8.66 19.22
CA LYS A 176 -16.37 9.49 19.97
C LYS A 176 -15.91 10.92 20.23
N ASP A 177 -14.62 11.22 20.04
CA ASP A 177 -14.09 12.57 20.27
C ASP A 177 -13.98 13.37 18.98
N SER A 178 -14.28 14.67 19.07
CA SER A 178 -14.36 15.55 17.89
C SER A 178 -13.03 15.72 17.15
N GLU A 179 -11.89 15.57 17.82
CA GLU A 179 -10.58 15.71 17.17
C GLU A 179 -10.30 14.52 16.28
N SER A 180 -10.48 13.31 16.79
CA SER A 180 -10.29 12.07 16.04
C SER A 180 -11.22 11.99 14.83
N ILE A 181 -12.50 12.35 15.00
CA ILE A 181 -13.47 12.41 13.90
C ILE A 181 -13.00 13.39 12.80
N LYS A 182 -12.57 14.60 13.17
CA LYS A 182 -12.05 15.59 12.20
C LYS A 182 -10.81 15.07 11.48
N THR A 183 -9.92 14.37 12.18
CA THR A 183 -8.71 13.79 11.58
C THR A 183 -9.07 12.70 10.59
N GLU A 184 -9.99 11.78 10.91
CA GLU A 184 -10.43 10.75 9.96
C GLU A 184 -11.12 11.35 8.73
N ILE A 185 -11.96 12.38 8.90
CA ILE A 185 -12.58 13.10 7.77
C ILE A 185 -11.49 13.66 6.84
N LYS A 186 -10.51 14.40 7.39
CA LYS A 186 -9.45 15.02 6.58
C LYS A 186 -8.61 13.97 5.83
N ILE A 187 -8.24 12.89 6.51
CA ILE A 187 -7.49 11.79 5.89
C ILE A 187 -8.32 11.16 4.76
N ALA A 188 -9.61 10.88 5.01
CA ALA A 188 -10.50 10.29 4.01
C ALA A 188 -10.66 11.20 2.78
N GLU A 189 -10.90 12.49 2.97
CA GLU A 189 -11.05 13.47 1.88
C GLU A 189 -9.79 13.55 1.01
N SER A 190 -8.60 13.66 1.61
CA SER A 190 -7.34 13.68 0.84
C SER A 190 -7.07 12.37 0.09
N LEU A 191 -7.52 11.24 0.60
CA LEU A 191 -7.39 9.93 -0.08
C LEU A 191 -8.40 9.77 -1.21
N ILE A 192 -9.61 10.32 -1.08
CA ILE A 192 -10.62 10.34 -2.14
C ILE A 192 -10.12 11.15 -3.33
N GLU A 193 -9.51 12.32 -3.11
CA GLU A 193 -8.92 13.14 -4.17
C GLU A 193 -7.86 12.36 -4.98
N ASN A 194 -7.08 11.51 -4.31
CA ASN A 194 -6.09 10.67 -4.98
C ASN A 194 -6.71 9.53 -5.81
N CYS A 195 -7.93 9.07 -5.49
CA CYS A 195 -8.56 7.96 -6.21
C CYS A 195 -8.79 8.26 -7.69
N ASP A 196 -9.14 9.50 -8.03
CA ASP A 196 -9.33 9.91 -9.43
C ASP A 196 -8.02 9.85 -10.24
N SER A 197 -6.92 10.31 -9.64
CA SER A 197 -5.58 10.22 -10.23
C SER A 197 -5.14 8.77 -10.45
N VAL A 198 -5.44 7.88 -9.49
CA VAL A 198 -5.15 6.45 -9.60
C VAL A 198 -5.97 5.81 -10.70
N ILE A 199 -7.28 6.07 -10.79
CA ILE A 199 -8.14 5.54 -11.86
C ILE A 199 -7.63 5.96 -13.24
N GLN A 200 -7.25 7.23 -13.39
CA GLN A 200 -6.67 7.72 -14.65
C GLN A 200 -5.34 7.05 -14.96
N SER A 201 -4.48 6.84 -13.95
CA SER A 201 -3.22 6.11 -14.11
C SER A 201 -3.45 4.65 -14.53
N VAL A 202 -4.46 3.97 -13.97
CA VAL A 202 -4.82 2.61 -14.40
C VAL A 202 -5.23 2.61 -15.87
N LYS A 203 -6.13 3.52 -16.27
CA LYS A 203 -6.64 3.59 -17.66
C LYS A 203 -5.54 3.91 -18.69
N THR A 204 -4.59 4.77 -18.33
CA THR A 204 -3.59 5.29 -19.28
C THR A 204 -2.25 4.57 -19.23
N LYS A 205 -1.87 3.99 -18.08
CA LYS A 205 -0.53 3.44 -17.86
C LYS A 205 -0.52 1.93 -17.61
N MET A 206 -1.64 1.31 -17.26
CA MET A 206 -1.71 -0.14 -17.02
C MET A 206 -2.23 -0.84 -18.27
N THR A 207 -1.31 -1.39 -19.06
CA THR A 207 -1.60 -2.04 -20.34
C THR A 207 -1.53 -3.56 -20.27
N ALA A 208 -1.01 -4.12 -19.18
CA ALA A 208 -0.85 -5.55 -19.01
C ALA A 208 -1.60 -6.10 -17.79
N THR A 209 -1.91 -7.40 -17.87
CA THR A 209 -2.41 -8.20 -16.77
C THR A 209 -1.28 -9.09 -16.24
N LEU A 210 -1.29 -9.31 -14.93
CA LEU A 210 -0.40 -10.25 -14.25
C LEU A 210 -1.26 -11.25 -13.49
N SER A 211 -1.14 -12.54 -13.79
CA SER A 211 -1.84 -13.58 -13.04
C SER A 211 -0.97 -14.19 -11.96
N HIS A 212 -1.63 -14.83 -10.99
CA HIS A 212 -0.92 -15.58 -9.96
C HIS A 212 -0.02 -16.67 -10.55
N GLU A 213 -0.50 -17.39 -11.58
CA GLU A 213 0.26 -18.46 -12.24
C GLU A 213 1.53 -17.93 -12.89
N GLU A 214 1.47 -16.76 -13.55
CA GLU A 214 2.67 -16.13 -14.13
C GLU A 214 3.74 -15.84 -13.06
N ILE A 215 3.31 -15.42 -11.86
CA ILE A 215 4.22 -15.18 -10.74
C ILE A 215 4.79 -16.50 -10.17
N GLU A 216 3.96 -17.55 -10.09
CA GLU A 216 4.42 -18.86 -9.64
C GLU A 216 5.42 -19.48 -10.61
N GLU A 217 5.17 -19.40 -11.92
CA GLU A 217 6.09 -19.85 -12.96
C GLU A 217 7.48 -19.20 -12.82
N LEU A 218 7.53 -17.91 -12.46
CA LEU A 218 8.79 -17.20 -12.25
C LEU A 218 9.54 -17.61 -10.98
N THR A 219 8.82 -18.05 -9.94
CA THR A 219 9.39 -18.23 -8.60
C THR A 219 9.56 -19.69 -8.20
N ALA A 220 9.08 -20.63 -9.03
CA ALA A 220 9.09 -22.06 -8.77
C ALA A 220 10.43 -22.77 -9.06
N GLU A 221 11.56 -22.04 -9.23
CA GLU A 221 12.88 -22.67 -9.24
C GLU A 221 13.11 -23.40 -7.90
N GLY A 222 12.97 -24.74 -7.93
CA GLY A 222 13.16 -25.63 -6.79
C GLY A 222 11.98 -26.54 -6.43
N LYS A 223 10.81 -26.44 -7.07
CA LYS A 223 9.79 -27.51 -7.00
C LYS A 223 9.71 -28.25 -8.32
N ALA A 224 10.61 -29.23 -8.45
CA ALA A 224 10.37 -30.40 -9.27
C ALA A 224 9.04 -31.03 -8.84
N SER A 225 7.92 -30.58 -9.42
CA SER A 225 6.71 -31.38 -9.46
C SER A 225 7.01 -32.56 -10.38
N SER A 226 7.52 -33.65 -9.81
CA SER A 226 7.16 -35.02 -10.19
C SER A 226 6.80 -35.21 -11.67
N SER A 227 7.69 -34.86 -12.60
CA SER A 227 7.60 -35.34 -13.96
C SER A 227 8.29 -36.70 -13.95
N MET A 228 7.49 -37.73 -13.71
CA MET A 228 7.87 -39.14 -13.75
C MET A 228 8.07 -39.65 -15.20
N PHE A 229 8.41 -38.75 -16.13
CA PHE A 229 8.80 -39.05 -17.50
C PHE A 229 9.91 -38.08 -17.89
N GLY A 230 11.04 -38.64 -18.34
CA GLY A 230 12.26 -37.90 -18.67
C GLY A 230 12.01 -36.78 -19.66
N GLY A 231 12.31 -35.56 -19.24
CA GLY A 231 12.31 -34.35 -20.04
C GLY A 231 13.09 -33.31 -19.26
N SER A 232 14.13 -32.76 -19.90
CA SER A 232 15.06 -31.77 -19.38
C SER A 232 14.44 -30.68 -18.51
N GLU A 233 15.16 -30.23 -17.48
CA GLU A 233 14.89 -28.96 -16.77
C GLU A 233 14.75 -27.84 -17.81
N GLU A 234 13.51 -27.47 -18.12
CA GLU A 234 13.24 -26.39 -19.05
C GLU A 234 13.57 -25.08 -18.33
N LYS A 235 14.79 -24.58 -18.54
CA LYS A 235 15.16 -23.24 -18.07
C LYS A 235 14.12 -22.25 -18.57
N VAL A 236 13.51 -21.50 -17.66
CA VAL A 236 12.50 -20.48 -17.99
C VAL A 236 13.09 -19.56 -19.07
N ASN A 237 12.38 -19.40 -20.18
CA ASN A 237 12.82 -18.56 -21.29
C ASN A 237 13.06 -17.12 -20.80
N PRO A 238 14.28 -16.56 -20.95
CA PRO A 238 14.61 -15.20 -20.48
C PRO A 238 13.68 -14.11 -21.02
N ASN A 239 13.14 -14.28 -22.23
CA ASN A 239 12.18 -13.32 -22.79
C ASN A 239 10.83 -13.37 -22.07
N LYS A 240 10.35 -14.57 -21.71
CA LYS A 240 9.13 -14.74 -20.91
C LYS A 240 9.34 -14.17 -19.50
N GLN A 241 10.50 -14.43 -18.91
CA GLN A 241 10.88 -13.90 -17.61
C GLN A 241 10.87 -12.36 -17.58
N ASN A 242 11.55 -11.73 -18.55
CA ASN A 242 11.59 -10.27 -18.66
C ASN A 242 10.21 -9.65 -18.89
N LEU A 243 9.35 -10.33 -19.67
CA LEU A 243 7.97 -9.88 -19.88
C LEU A 243 7.19 -9.86 -18.56
N ILE A 244 7.21 -10.95 -17.78
CA ILE A 244 6.46 -11.04 -16.52
C ILE A 244 7.04 -10.07 -15.48
N ILE A 245 8.36 -9.88 -15.43
CA ILE A 245 8.99 -8.82 -14.63
C ILE A 245 8.43 -7.46 -15.03
N GLY A 246 8.37 -7.13 -16.33
CA GLY A 246 7.80 -5.90 -16.85
C GLY A 246 6.33 -5.67 -16.48
N LYS A 247 5.52 -6.73 -16.44
CA LYS A 247 4.14 -6.68 -15.94
C LYS A 247 4.09 -6.36 -14.44
N ALA A 248 4.93 -7.03 -13.64
CA ALA A 248 4.99 -6.83 -12.20
C ALA A 248 5.51 -5.44 -11.81
N VAL A 249 6.48 -4.90 -12.57
CA VAL A 249 6.92 -3.49 -12.52
C VAL A 249 5.72 -2.54 -12.64
N GLN A 250 4.94 -2.69 -13.73
CA GLN A 250 3.80 -1.84 -14.02
C GLN A 250 2.72 -1.97 -12.95
N ALA A 251 2.46 -3.20 -12.47
CA ALA A 251 1.55 -3.47 -11.37
C ALA A 251 1.97 -2.72 -10.09
N ILE A 252 3.22 -2.87 -9.63
CA ILE A 252 3.72 -2.22 -8.42
C ILE A 252 3.59 -0.69 -8.48
N GLU A 253 3.84 -0.08 -9.65
CA GLU A 253 3.70 1.36 -9.85
C GLU A 253 2.27 1.88 -9.61
N ILE A 254 1.27 1.03 -9.84
CA ILE A 254 -0.13 1.30 -9.51
C ILE A 254 -0.42 0.96 -8.05
N LEU A 255 -0.06 -0.24 -7.59
CA LEU A 255 -0.35 -0.72 -6.24
C LEU A 255 0.17 0.22 -5.14
N LYS A 256 1.38 0.76 -5.32
CA LYS A 256 1.99 1.64 -4.31
C LYS A 256 1.14 2.88 -4.00
N GLN A 257 0.38 3.37 -4.99
CA GLN A 257 -0.43 4.58 -4.88
C GLN A 257 -1.68 4.40 -3.99
N ILE A 258 -2.08 3.15 -3.74
CA ILE A 258 -3.25 2.81 -2.94
C ILE A 258 -2.75 2.24 -1.60
N PRO A 259 -2.91 2.95 -0.46
CA PRO A 259 -2.38 2.51 0.83
C PRO A 259 -2.78 1.07 1.21
N LEU A 260 -4.01 0.65 0.90
CA LEU A 260 -4.50 -0.70 1.14
C LEU A 260 -3.71 -1.79 0.36
N LEU A 261 -3.14 -1.46 -0.80
CA LEU A 261 -2.46 -2.41 -1.69
C LEU A 261 -0.94 -2.38 -1.61
N GLN A 262 -0.36 -1.46 -0.85
CA GLN A 262 1.09 -1.38 -0.65
C GLN A 262 1.66 -2.70 -0.11
N GLY A 263 0.91 -3.41 0.72
CA GLY A 263 1.28 -4.73 1.23
C GLY A 263 1.46 -5.77 0.12
N ALA A 264 0.50 -5.87 -0.80
CA ALA A 264 0.59 -6.74 -1.97
C ALA A 264 1.76 -6.34 -2.90
N GLY A 265 2.00 -5.04 -3.09
CA GLY A 265 3.14 -4.55 -3.85
C GLY A 265 4.49 -4.98 -3.25
N LEU A 266 4.62 -4.94 -1.91
CA LEU A 266 5.83 -5.40 -1.23
C LEU A 266 6.02 -6.90 -1.36
N ASP A 267 4.94 -7.67 -1.26
CA ASP A 267 5.00 -9.13 -1.39
C ASP A 267 5.38 -9.54 -2.82
N LEU A 268 4.86 -8.83 -3.83
CA LEU A 268 5.25 -9.00 -5.24
C LEU A 268 6.72 -8.61 -5.49
N ALA A 269 7.18 -7.47 -4.97
CA ALA A 269 8.58 -7.06 -5.08
C ALA A 269 9.54 -8.11 -4.46
N LYS A 270 9.18 -8.65 -3.29
CA LYS A 270 9.94 -9.72 -2.65
C LYS A 270 9.95 -11.00 -3.47
N GLN A 271 8.83 -11.37 -4.10
CA GLN A 271 8.77 -12.52 -5.00
C GLN A 271 9.70 -12.34 -6.20
N LEU A 272 9.70 -11.16 -6.84
CA LEU A 272 10.64 -10.86 -7.93
C LEU A 272 12.11 -10.95 -7.49
N GLY A 273 12.42 -10.53 -6.27
CA GLY A 273 13.78 -10.62 -5.71
C GLY A 273 14.27 -12.05 -5.45
N ARG A 274 13.37 -13.05 -5.44
CA ARG A 274 13.76 -14.48 -5.31
C ARG A 274 14.23 -15.09 -6.62
N ILE A 275 13.87 -14.47 -7.75
CA ILE A 275 14.21 -14.95 -9.08
C ILE A 275 15.72 -14.81 -9.31
N ASP A 276 16.28 -13.64 -9.00
CA ASP A 276 17.71 -13.42 -8.97
C ASP A 276 18.07 -12.34 -7.94
N SER A 277 18.86 -12.75 -6.94
CA SER A 277 19.34 -11.89 -5.86
C SER A 277 20.25 -10.73 -6.32
N LYS A 278 20.76 -10.77 -7.55
CA LYS A 278 21.58 -9.71 -8.15
C LYS A 278 20.76 -8.61 -8.80
N LEU A 279 19.44 -8.80 -8.95
CA LEU A 279 18.58 -7.78 -9.54
C LEU A 279 18.40 -6.62 -8.57
N THR A 280 18.72 -5.41 -9.05
CA THR A 280 18.51 -4.17 -8.30
C THR A 280 17.04 -3.75 -8.31
N TYR A 281 16.32 -4.05 -9.38
CA TYR A 281 14.96 -3.55 -9.60
C TYR A 281 13.94 -3.95 -8.51
N PRO A 282 13.90 -5.20 -8.01
CA PRO A 282 13.02 -5.57 -6.89
C PRO A 282 13.25 -4.72 -5.63
N LEU A 283 14.51 -4.37 -5.35
CA LEU A 283 14.88 -3.52 -4.21
C LEU A 283 14.50 -2.06 -4.46
N VAL A 284 14.62 -1.57 -5.70
CA VAL A 284 14.11 -0.24 -6.09
C VAL A 284 12.60 -0.19 -5.88
N MET A 285 11.86 -1.23 -6.26
CA MET A 285 10.41 -1.29 -6.04
C MET A 285 10.02 -1.26 -4.57
N GLU A 286 10.72 -2.03 -3.73
CA GLU A 286 10.54 -1.97 -2.28
C GLU A 286 10.76 -0.54 -1.78
N GLY A 287 11.85 0.11 -2.21
CA GLY A 287 12.13 1.51 -1.91
C GLY A 287 11.01 2.46 -2.32
N ARG A 288 10.48 2.33 -3.54
CA ARG A 288 9.37 3.17 -4.04
C ARG A 288 8.08 2.99 -3.23
N ILE A 289 7.76 1.76 -2.85
CA ILE A 289 6.57 1.48 -2.02
C ILE A 289 6.74 2.10 -0.63
N GLN A 290 7.91 1.92 0.00
CA GLN A 290 8.18 2.50 1.31
C GLN A 290 8.20 4.03 1.29
N MET A 291 8.69 4.65 0.20
CA MET A 291 8.59 6.11 0.02
C MET A 291 7.13 6.57 -0.12
N GLN A 292 6.26 5.79 -0.74
CA GLN A 292 4.84 6.12 -0.81
C GLN A 292 4.13 5.91 0.53
N ALA A 293 4.51 4.89 1.31
CA ALA A 293 4.07 4.71 2.69
C ALA A 293 4.51 5.88 3.58
N LEU A 294 5.72 6.41 3.37
CA LEU A 294 6.24 7.59 4.09
C LEU A 294 5.42 8.84 3.78
N LYS A 295 5.10 9.09 2.50
CA LYS A 295 4.22 10.20 2.10
C LYS A 295 2.83 10.08 2.72
N TYR A 296 2.32 8.85 2.86
CA TYR A 296 1.06 8.63 3.55
C TYR A 296 1.14 9.00 5.05
N GLN A 297 2.25 8.70 5.74
CA GLN A 297 2.44 9.18 7.12
C GLN A 297 2.50 10.71 7.20
N LEU A 298 3.15 11.37 6.24
CA LEU A 298 3.15 12.84 6.17
C LEU A 298 1.73 13.40 6.01
N LEU A 299 0.94 12.85 5.08
CA LEU A 299 -0.46 13.23 4.88
C LEU A 299 -1.30 13.07 6.15
N ARG A 300 -1.09 11.99 6.92
CA ARG A 300 -1.74 11.82 8.23
C ARG A 300 -1.38 12.93 9.21
N ILE A 301 -0.10 13.30 9.29
CA ILE A 301 0.39 14.38 10.17
C ILE A 301 -0.24 15.72 9.78
N GLU A 302 -0.27 16.03 8.48
CA GLU A 302 -0.89 17.24 7.93
C GLU A 302 -2.41 17.27 8.19
N SER A 303 -3.04 16.10 8.26
CA SER A 303 -4.46 15.92 8.62
C SER A 303 -4.74 15.99 10.13
N GLY A 304 -3.71 16.17 10.97
CA GLY A 304 -3.82 16.32 12.43
C GLY A 304 -3.46 15.09 13.25
N ASP A 305 -3.10 13.97 12.61
CA ASP A 305 -2.64 12.77 13.31
C ASP A 305 -1.17 12.90 13.74
N ARG A 306 -0.96 13.51 14.90
CA ARG A 306 0.40 13.74 15.43
C ARG A 306 1.15 12.45 15.74
N ILE A 307 0.45 11.34 16.00
CA ILE A 307 1.05 10.04 16.35
C ILE A 307 1.71 9.42 15.12
N ALA A 308 1.23 9.72 13.91
CA ALA A 308 1.86 9.27 12.67
C ALA A 308 3.32 9.76 12.51
N ARG A 309 3.73 10.83 13.22
CA ARG A 309 5.13 11.28 13.27
C ARG A 309 6.09 10.19 13.75
N ASP A 310 5.64 9.36 14.70
CA ASP A 310 6.48 8.29 15.27
C ASP A 310 6.82 7.20 14.22
N ASN A 311 6.08 7.14 13.12
CA ASN A 311 6.31 6.21 12.01
C ASN A 311 7.21 6.78 10.91
N MET A 312 7.44 8.10 10.86
CA MET A 312 8.19 8.74 9.77
C MET A 312 9.61 8.16 9.66
N ALA A 313 10.37 8.15 10.76
CA ALA A 313 11.73 7.63 10.76
C ALA A 313 11.80 6.10 10.52
N PRO A 314 10.98 5.25 11.18
CA PRO A 314 10.92 3.82 10.86
C PRO A 314 10.64 3.52 9.38
N VAL A 315 9.62 4.15 8.78
CA VAL A 315 9.26 3.92 7.37
C VAL A 315 10.34 4.46 6.43
N TYR A 316 10.91 5.62 6.71
CA TYR A 316 12.07 6.14 5.96
C TYR A 316 13.24 5.15 5.98
N ASN A 317 13.53 4.55 7.13
CA ASN A 317 14.61 3.59 7.27
C ASN A 317 14.38 2.31 6.45
N LEU A 318 13.12 1.86 6.29
CA LEU A 318 12.80 0.74 5.39
C LEU A 318 13.14 1.09 3.94
N ALA A 319 12.77 2.28 3.47
CA ALA A 319 13.15 2.76 2.13
C ALA A 319 14.68 2.86 1.98
N LEU A 320 15.35 3.45 2.97
CA LEU A 320 16.81 3.59 3.01
C LEU A 320 17.52 2.25 2.92
N VAL A 321 17.05 1.23 3.65
CA VAL A 321 17.62 -0.11 3.61
C VAL A 321 17.45 -0.73 2.22
N ALA A 322 16.27 -0.64 1.62
CA ALA A 322 16.01 -1.18 0.28
C ALA A 322 16.92 -0.53 -0.78
N TYR A 323 16.97 0.80 -0.83
CA TYR A 323 17.83 1.50 -1.77
C TYR A 323 19.33 1.31 -1.50
N ARG A 324 19.76 1.20 -0.24
CA ARG A 324 21.17 0.86 0.09
C ARG A 324 21.54 -0.53 -0.39
N LYS A 325 20.64 -1.51 -0.26
CA LYS A 325 20.86 -2.86 -0.82
C LYS A 325 20.99 -2.79 -2.33
N ALA A 326 20.10 -2.04 -3.01
CA ALA A 326 20.18 -1.85 -4.46
C ALA A 326 21.52 -1.19 -4.88
N LEU A 327 21.93 -0.13 -4.19
CA LEU A 327 23.20 0.56 -4.46
C LEU A 327 24.43 -0.33 -4.33
N LYS A 328 24.43 -1.29 -3.40
CA LYS A 328 25.55 -2.24 -3.24
C LYS A 328 25.72 -3.15 -4.45
N LEU A 329 24.68 -3.33 -5.25
CA LEU A 329 24.69 -4.12 -6.47
C LEU A 329 24.98 -3.28 -7.72
N THR A 330 25.09 -1.96 -7.58
CA THR A 330 25.31 -1.01 -8.68
C THR A 330 26.75 -0.50 -8.69
N SER A 331 27.39 -0.48 -9.87
CA SER A 331 28.71 0.12 -10.05
C SER A 331 28.61 1.65 -10.08
N LYS A 332 29.34 2.34 -9.20
CA LYS A 332 29.42 3.81 -9.20
C LYS A 332 30.52 4.36 -10.10
N SER A 333 31.57 3.57 -10.37
CA SER A 333 32.68 3.99 -11.23
C SER A 333 32.37 3.81 -12.71
N THR A 334 31.51 2.84 -13.05
CA THR A 334 31.10 2.53 -14.42
C THR A 334 29.59 2.25 -14.48
N PRO A 335 28.73 3.22 -14.11
CA PRO A 335 27.29 3.05 -14.10
C PRO A 335 26.73 2.84 -15.52
N LYS A 336 25.67 2.04 -15.64
CA LYS A 336 24.94 1.82 -16.89
C LYS A 336 23.59 2.55 -16.86
N LYS A 337 22.94 2.70 -18.02
CA LYS A 337 21.56 3.26 -18.09
C LYS A 337 20.56 2.53 -17.19
N ALA A 338 20.69 1.20 -17.05
CA ALA A 338 19.85 0.40 -16.18
C ALA A 338 20.04 0.70 -14.67
N ASP A 339 21.15 1.32 -14.29
CA ASP A 339 21.46 1.71 -12.91
C ASP A 339 20.87 3.08 -12.53
N LEU A 340 20.44 3.88 -13.52
CA LEU A 340 19.92 5.23 -13.30
C LEU A 340 18.78 5.29 -12.27
N PRO A 341 17.77 4.38 -12.27
CA PRO A 341 16.73 4.39 -11.25
C PRO A 341 17.29 4.22 -9.83
N VAL A 342 18.24 3.31 -9.63
CA VAL A 342 18.88 3.09 -8.32
C VAL A 342 19.58 4.35 -7.85
N LEU A 343 20.42 4.92 -8.72
CA LEU A 343 21.29 6.05 -8.38
C LEU A 343 20.49 7.33 -8.09
N THR A 344 19.50 7.62 -8.93
CA THR A 344 18.71 8.86 -8.86
C THR A 344 17.64 8.80 -7.76
N GLU A 345 17.01 7.65 -7.54
CA GLU A 345 16.02 7.51 -6.47
C GLU A 345 16.66 7.52 -5.09
N PHE A 346 17.85 6.93 -4.93
CA PHE A 346 18.60 7.09 -3.70
C PHE A 346 18.93 8.56 -3.42
N GLY A 347 19.37 9.29 -4.45
CA GLY A 347 19.56 10.75 -4.36
C GLY A 347 18.29 11.48 -3.91
N ASN A 348 17.16 11.24 -4.56
CA ASN A 348 15.87 11.84 -4.18
C ASN A 348 15.46 11.50 -2.74
N MET A 349 15.63 10.25 -2.31
CA MET A 349 15.30 9.81 -0.95
C MET A 349 16.20 10.48 0.10
N THR A 350 17.50 10.63 -0.15
CA THR A 350 18.39 11.34 0.79
C THR A 350 18.05 12.82 0.88
N HIS A 351 17.70 13.46 -0.24
CA HIS A 351 17.21 14.84 -0.24
C HIS A 351 15.89 14.99 0.51
N TYR A 352 14.95 14.04 0.35
CA TYR A 352 13.72 13.99 1.14
C TYR A 352 14.02 13.87 2.64
N GLY A 353 14.99 13.01 2.99
CA GLY A 353 15.50 12.87 4.36
C GLY A 353 16.00 14.18 4.96
N TYR A 354 16.69 14.99 4.14
CA TYR A 354 17.16 16.32 4.52
C TYR A 354 16.04 17.33 4.74
N ILE A 355 15.08 17.41 3.81
CA ILE A 355 13.94 18.35 3.91
C ILE A 355 13.12 18.06 5.18
N HIS A 356 12.86 16.78 5.47
CA HIS A 356 11.98 16.38 6.57
C HIS A 356 12.74 15.94 7.83
N ARG A 357 14.02 16.31 7.97
CA ARG A 357 14.91 15.85 9.06
C ARG A 357 14.36 16.15 10.45
N ASP A 358 13.76 17.33 10.65
CA ASP A 358 13.22 17.75 11.96
C ASP A 358 11.99 16.93 12.34
N LEU A 359 11.15 16.63 11.34
CA LEU A 359 9.98 15.78 11.52
C LEU A 359 10.40 14.36 11.93
N MET A 360 11.43 13.82 11.28
CA MET A 360 12.01 12.50 11.56
C MET A 360 12.98 12.47 12.76
N ARG A 361 13.32 13.64 13.34
CA ARG A 361 14.31 13.80 14.42
C ARG A 361 15.68 13.21 14.07
N PHE A 362 16.11 13.38 12.83
CA PHE A 362 17.44 12.96 12.43
C PHE A 362 18.50 13.93 12.96
N THR A 363 19.62 13.36 13.41
CA THR A 363 20.81 14.13 13.78
C THR A 363 21.41 14.78 12.55
N GLU A 364 21.94 16.00 12.68
CA GLU A 364 22.59 16.73 11.59
C GLU A 364 23.71 15.92 10.91
N GLU A 365 24.61 15.31 11.68
CA GLU A 365 25.70 14.47 11.16
C GLU A 365 25.20 13.22 10.40
N GLY A 366 24.13 12.60 10.89
CA GLY A 366 23.47 11.49 10.20
C GLY A 366 22.90 11.92 8.84
N VAL A 367 22.25 13.08 8.78
CA VAL A 367 21.70 13.64 7.53
C VAL A 367 22.82 14.04 6.57
N LYS A 368 23.87 14.69 7.06
CA LYS A 368 25.06 15.09 6.28
C LYS A 368 25.71 13.90 5.60
N THR A 369 25.91 12.81 6.33
CA THR A 369 26.43 11.55 5.78
C THR A 369 25.51 10.99 4.70
N LEU A 370 24.20 10.99 4.92
CA LEU A 370 23.22 10.49 3.95
C LEU A 370 23.17 11.34 2.68
N VAL A 371 23.11 12.66 2.80
CA VAL A 371 23.07 13.58 1.65
C VAL A 371 24.36 13.49 0.84
N LYS A 372 25.53 13.36 1.49
CA LYS A 372 26.80 13.13 0.80
C LYS A 372 26.76 11.86 -0.05
N LEU A 373 26.34 10.73 0.54
CA LEU A 373 26.20 9.47 -0.20
C LEU A 373 25.18 9.60 -1.36
N GLY A 374 24.12 10.37 -1.15
CA GLY A 374 23.12 10.69 -2.16
C GLY A 374 23.71 11.50 -3.32
N LYS A 375 24.53 12.51 -3.01
CA LYS A 375 25.25 13.30 -4.00
C LYS A 375 26.18 12.41 -4.82
N ASP A 376 27.05 11.64 -4.17
CA ASP A 376 27.99 10.74 -4.85
C ASP A 376 27.27 9.76 -5.81
N SER A 377 26.06 9.33 -5.42
CA SER A 377 25.20 8.47 -6.24
C SER A 377 24.67 9.20 -7.48
N VAL A 378 24.21 10.45 -7.33
CA VAL A 378 23.70 11.26 -8.43
C VAL A 378 24.82 11.76 -9.34
N ASP A 379 26.01 12.06 -8.80
CA ASP A 379 27.20 12.39 -9.58
C ASP A 379 27.51 11.25 -10.57
N ALA A 380 27.46 10.00 -10.10
CA ALA A 380 27.60 8.83 -10.98
C ALA A 380 26.48 8.77 -12.04
N ALA A 381 25.23 9.07 -11.68
CA ALA A 381 24.12 9.10 -12.65
C ALA A 381 24.32 10.16 -13.75
N VAL A 382 24.83 11.34 -13.39
CA VAL A 382 25.10 12.45 -14.34
C VAL A 382 26.15 12.08 -15.38
N THR A 383 27.10 11.20 -15.05
CA THR A 383 28.06 10.69 -16.05
C THR A 383 27.42 9.85 -17.17
N VAL A 384 26.22 9.32 -16.92
CA VAL A 384 25.45 8.53 -17.88
C VAL A 384 24.37 9.36 -18.57
N ASP A 385 23.76 10.29 -17.84
CA ASP A 385 22.65 11.11 -18.32
C ASP A 385 22.62 12.48 -17.62
N GLU A 386 22.94 13.54 -18.37
CA GLU A 386 23.02 14.91 -17.88
C GLU A 386 21.66 15.51 -17.46
N SER A 387 20.54 14.88 -17.82
CA SER A 387 19.20 15.34 -17.39
C SER A 387 19.03 15.33 -15.87
N PHE A 388 19.91 14.63 -15.13
CA PHE A 388 19.92 14.59 -13.67
C PHE A 388 20.74 15.70 -12.98
N VAL A 389 21.40 16.60 -13.73
CA VAL A 389 22.11 17.77 -13.18
C VAL A 389 21.24 18.62 -12.22
N PRO A 390 19.93 18.84 -12.46
CA PRO A 390 19.09 19.56 -11.50
C PRO A 390 18.94 18.84 -10.15
N LEU A 391 18.97 17.51 -10.11
CA LEU A 391 18.98 16.76 -8.85
C LEU A 391 20.34 16.87 -8.14
N GLN A 392 21.43 16.79 -8.90
CA GLN A 392 22.79 16.99 -8.40
C GLN A 392 22.93 18.34 -7.68
N LYS A 393 22.52 19.43 -8.33
CA LYS A 393 22.57 20.80 -7.77
C LYS A 393 21.73 20.94 -6.49
N ARG A 394 20.56 20.30 -6.42
CA ARG A 394 19.72 20.30 -5.21
C ARG A 394 20.42 19.63 -4.02
N LEU A 395 21.12 18.51 -4.26
CA LEU A 395 21.90 17.82 -3.23
C LEU A 395 23.12 18.65 -2.81
N GLU A 396 23.81 19.30 -3.75
CA GLU A 396 24.91 20.22 -3.43
C GLU A 396 24.48 21.41 -2.58
N SER A 397 23.34 22.01 -2.89
CA SER A 397 22.76 23.08 -2.07
C SER A 397 22.41 22.58 -0.66
N SER A 398 21.81 21.38 -0.57
CA SER A 398 21.49 20.75 0.72
C SER A 398 22.74 20.50 1.56
N MET A 399 23.82 20.01 0.95
CA MET A 399 25.12 19.84 1.60
C MET A 399 25.67 21.18 2.09
N THR A 400 25.73 22.17 1.21
CA THR A 400 26.29 23.49 1.53
C THR A 400 25.61 24.12 2.75
N GLN A 401 24.28 24.03 2.82
CA GLN A 401 23.51 24.54 3.97
C GLN A 401 23.83 23.79 5.27
N LEU A 402 24.03 22.46 5.23
CA LEU A 402 24.46 21.68 6.40
C LEU A 402 25.87 22.06 6.86
N PHE A 403 26.82 22.29 5.94
CA PHE A 403 28.18 22.69 6.29
C PHE A 403 28.30 24.14 6.77
N GLN A 404 27.41 25.04 6.32
CA GLN A 404 27.40 26.44 6.76
C GLN A 404 26.90 26.60 8.21
N ASN A 405 25.93 25.79 8.63
CA ASN A 405 25.43 25.78 10.01
C ASN A 405 26.52 25.39 11.02
N GLU A 406 27.42 24.50 10.64
CA GLU A 406 28.56 24.05 11.46
C GLU A 406 29.56 25.18 11.73
N THR A 407 29.85 26.02 10.72
CA THR A 407 30.75 27.17 10.86
C THR A 407 30.16 28.26 11.76
N GLN A 408 28.84 28.47 11.73
CA GLN A 408 28.14 29.42 12.60
C GLN A 408 27.92 28.89 14.04
N ALA A 409 27.72 27.59 14.21
CA ALA A 409 27.64 26.96 15.53
C ALA A 409 29.01 26.96 16.24
N ASN A 410 30.08 26.63 15.52
CA ASN A 410 31.44 26.63 16.06
C ASN A 410 31.98 28.04 16.34
N SER A 411 31.52 29.07 15.62
CA SER A 411 31.88 30.45 15.95
C SER A 411 31.19 30.92 17.24
N LYS A 412 29.91 30.59 17.46
CA LYS A 412 29.20 30.93 18.72
C LYS A 412 29.77 30.25 19.97
N VAL A 413 30.28 29.02 19.86
CA VAL A 413 30.90 28.31 20.99
C VAL A 413 32.29 28.87 21.35
N ARG A 414 32.98 29.52 20.40
CA ARG A 414 34.30 30.15 20.63
C ARG A 414 34.23 31.55 21.25
N PHE A 415 33.04 32.13 21.42
CA PHE A 415 32.83 33.46 21.99
C PHE A 415 32.09 33.46 23.34
N ASN A 416 31.96 32.30 24.00
CA ASN A 416 31.44 32.17 25.37
C ASN A 416 32.52 31.69 26.33
#